data_AF-A0A5C7UY43-F1
#
_entry.id   AF-A0A5C7UY43-F1
#
_cell.length_a   1.000
_cell.length_b   1.000
_cell.length_c   1.000
_cell.angle_alpha   90.00
_cell.angle_beta   90.00
_cell.angle_gamma   90.00
#
_symmetry.space_group_name_H-M   'P 1'
#
loop_
_entity.id
_entity.type
_entity.pdbx_description
1 polymer ?
#
loop_
_entity_poly.entity_id
_entity_poly.type
_entity_poly.pdbx_seq_one_letter_code
_entity_poly.pdbx_strand_id
1 'polypeptide(L)'
;MLKPAPKATPAPTPTPPRTDMISRKLGLALALALASSTALADPTPAKKALIDKLIQLQQQAIADSLTNSVLQGPLPQLMQAGRAALQQVPADKREATAKAMEADVKKFVEENSVYLKDKISKAVPNTATALYDERFSEDELRQVVAWAESPLSKKFGMASLELQKAVAGKVLEEAGPTLDSRLKALQASLAKHLGLPAQGSAAPKAPASGTKK
;
A
#
# COMPACT_ATOMS: atom_id res chain seq x y z
N MET A 1 -30.61 -34.36 -41.10
CA MET A 1 -31.41 -33.74 -42.18
C MET A 1 -31.26 -32.23 -42.10
N LEU A 2 -31.04 -31.60 -43.25
CA LEU A 2 -30.72 -30.19 -43.47
C LEU A 2 -32.02 -29.40 -43.74
N LYS A 3 -32.21 -28.22 -43.11
CA LYS A 3 -32.62 -26.93 -43.74
C LYS A 3 -32.96 -25.83 -42.70
N PRO A 4 -32.86 -24.54 -43.06
CA PRO A 4 -32.17 -23.53 -42.27
C PRO A 4 -33.07 -22.34 -41.86
N ALA A 5 -32.52 -21.48 -40.99
CA ALA A 5 -33.13 -20.21 -40.57
C ALA A 5 -33.27 -19.20 -41.73
N PRO A 6 -34.32 -18.37 -41.74
CA PRO A 6 -34.51 -17.34 -42.77
C PRO A 6 -33.55 -16.15 -42.57
N LYS A 7 -32.88 -15.75 -43.66
CA LYS A 7 -32.16 -14.47 -43.78
C LYS A 7 -33.17 -13.35 -44.01
N ALA A 8 -33.06 -12.24 -43.27
CA ALA A 8 -33.69 -10.97 -43.59
C ALA A 8 -32.64 -9.84 -43.62
N THR A 9 -32.41 -9.40 -44.86
CA THR A 9 -31.87 -8.17 -45.45
C THR A 9 -31.27 -7.04 -44.59
N PRO A 10 -30.10 -6.47 -44.99
CA PRO A 10 -29.58 -5.22 -44.45
C PRO A 10 -30.27 -3.98 -45.05
N ALA A 11 -30.46 -2.94 -44.22
CA ALA A 11 -30.98 -1.64 -44.62
C ALA A 11 -29.98 -0.86 -45.50
N PRO A 12 -30.45 -0.02 -46.44
CA PRO A 12 -29.59 0.71 -47.37
C PRO A 12 -28.82 1.86 -46.67
N THR A 13 -27.52 1.92 -46.93
CA THR A 13 -26.63 3.03 -46.59
C THR A 13 -26.89 4.25 -47.49
N PRO A 14 -26.93 5.48 -46.94
CA PRO A 14 -27.08 6.68 -47.75
C PRO A 14 -25.77 7.01 -48.50
N THR A 15 -25.89 7.18 -49.81
CA THR A 15 -24.83 7.59 -50.73
C THR A 15 -24.55 9.09 -50.59
N PRO A 16 -23.29 9.56 -50.44
CA PRO A 16 -23.00 10.99 -50.44
C PRO A 16 -23.01 11.55 -51.87
N PRO A 17 -23.55 12.77 -52.09
CA PRO A 17 -23.51 13.41 -53.40
C PRO A 17 -22.09 13.86 -53.79
N ARG A 18 -21.87 13.81 -55.11
CA ARG A 18 -20.66 14.09 -55.87
C ARG A 18 -20.01 15.44 -55.53
N THR A 19 -18.69 15.41 -55.43
CA THR A 19 -17.79 16.56 -55.38
C THR A 19 -17.83 17.34 -56.70
N ASP A 20 -18.41 18.54 -56.69
CA ASP A 20 -18.11 19.57 -57.68
C ASP A 20 -17.04 20.50 -57.11
N MET A 21 -15.86 20.46 -57.73
CA MET A 21 -14.78 21.41 -57.51
C MET A 21 -15.09 22.73 -58.24
N ILE A 22 -14.51 23.82 -57.71
CA ILE A 22 -14.28 25.13 -58.35
C ILE A 22 -15.38 26.17 -58.07
N SER A 23 -15.20 26.93 -56.97
CA SER A 23 -15.09 28.38 -57.14
C SER A 23 -14.28 29.05 -56.03
N ARG A 24 -13.52 30.05 -56.46
CA ARG A 24 -12.37 30.67 -55.80
C ARG A 24 -12.79 31.72 -54.76
N LYS A 25 -12.03 31.73 -53.65
CA LYS A 25 -11.68 32.89 -52.82
C LYS A 25 -12.84 33.65 -52.14
N LEU A 26 -13.13 33.29 -50.89
CA LEU A 26 -13.34 34.24 -49.79
C LEU A 26 -13.39 33.50 -48.45
N GLY A 27 -12.72 34.02 -47.42
CA GLY A 27 -13.05 33.68 -46.02
C GLY A 27 -12.04 32.81 -45.29
N LEU A 28 -10.93 33.43 -44.88
CA LEU A 28 -10.15 33.07 -43.70
C LEU A 28 -11.06 33.17 -42.46
N ALA A 29 -11.56 32.05 -41.91
CA ALA A 29 -11.99 31.95 -40.51
C ALA A 29 -12.36 30.50 -40.12
N LEU A 30 -11.80 30.06 -38.99
CA LEU A 30 -12.27 28.96 -38.14
C LEU A 30 -11.79 27.52 -38.43
N ALA A 31 -10.50 27.35 -38.68
CA ALA A 31 -9.80 26.11 -38.36
C ALA A 31 -8.98 26.29 -37.07
N LEU A 32 -9.64 26.35 -35.90
CA LEU A 32 -8.95 26.24 -34.61
C LEU A 32 -9.90 25.84 -33.46
N ALA A 33 -10.39 24.61 -33.47
CA ALA A 33 -10.91 23.99 -32.25
C ALA A 33 -10.57 22.51 -32.28
N LEU A 34 -10.03 22.01 -31.16
CA LEU A 34 -9.58 20.62 -30.89
C LEU A 34 -8.09 20.34 -31.14
N ALA A 35 -7.22 21.14 -30.53
CA ALA A 35 -5.92 20.67 -29.99
C ALA A 35 -5.33 21.72 -29.04
N SER A 36 -6.06 22.08 -27.98
CA SER A 36 -5.41 22.68 -26.80
C SER A 36 -4.70 21.56 -26.06
N SER A 37 -3.53 21.15 -26.56
CA SER A 37 -2.50 20.67 -25.67
C SER A 37 -2.19 21.85 -24.76
N THR A 38 -2.86 21.92 -23.60
CA THR A 38 -2.36 22.73 -22.50
C THR A 38 -1.00 22.14 -22.19
N ALA A 39 0.07 22.74 -22.72
CA ALA A 39 1.33 22.75 -22.00
C ALA A 39 0.94 23.10 -20.56
N LEU A 40 1.19 22.19 -19.62
CA LEU A 40 0.98 22.46 -18.20
C LEU A 40 1.76 23.75 -17.92
N ALA A 41 1.04 24.86 -17.80
CA ALA A 41 1.65 26.11 -17.41
C ALA A 41 2.21 25.87 -16.02
N ASP A 42 3.45 26.31 -15.77
CA ASP A 42 4.02 26.25 -14.43
C ASP A 42 3.00 26.80 -13.40
N PRO A 43 2.91 26.19 -12.21
CA PRO A 43 1.99 26.64 -11.17
C PRO A 43 2.14 28.14 -10.95
N THR A 44 1.03 28.84 -10.74
CA THR A 44 1.08 30.24 -10.32
C THR A 44 1.96 30.35 -9.06
N PRO A 45 2.66 31.47 -8.84
CA PRO A 45 3.48 31.65 -7.64
C PRO A 45 2.69 31.42 -6.33
N ALA A 46 1.40 31.80 -6.32
CA ALA A 46 0.50 31.57 -5.19
C ALA A 46 0.21 30.08 -4.96
N LYS A 47 -0.11 29.34 -6.02
CA LYS A 47 -0.33 27.89 -5.95
C LYS A 47 0.94 27.16 -5.50
N LYS A 48 2.11 27.53 -6.05
CA LYS A 48 3.40 26.97 -5.64
C LYS A 48 3.67 27.19 -4.15
N ALA A 49 3.40 28.39 -3.62
CA ALA A 49 3.58 28.68 -2.20
C ALA A 49 2.68 27.80 -1.29
N LEU A 50 1.44 27.53 -1.71
CA LEU A 50 0.53 26.63 -0.99
C LEU A 50 1.01 25.17 -1.00
N ILE A 51 1.51 24.71 -2.16
CA ILE A 51 2.14 23.40 -2.30
C ILE A 51 3.36 23.28 -1.37
N ASP A 52 4.27 24.25 -1.41
CA ASP A 52 5.48 24.26 -0.57
C ASP A 52 5.10 24.23 0.92
N LYS A 53 4.07 24.96 1.31
CA LYS A 53 3.53 24.96 2.68
C LYS A 53 2.97 23.58 3.08
N LEU A 54 2.20 22.95 2.21
CA LEU A 54 1.67 21.60 2.45
C LEU A 54 2.80 20.57 2.57
N ILE A 55 3.80 20.67 1.71
CA ILE A 55 5.00 19.83 1.78
C ILE A 55 5.70 20.03 3.12
N GLN A 56 5.95 21.27 3.56
CA GLN A 56 6.59 21.54 4.85
C GLN A 56 5.83 20.93 6.03
N LEU A 57 4.48 21.00 6.02
CA LEU A 57 3.65 20.40 7.07
C LEU A 57 3.77 18.88 7.12
N GLN A 58 4.02 18.23 5.98
CA GLN A 58 4.04 16.77 5.85
C GLN A 58 5.44 16.17 5.74
N GLN A 59 6.47 16.99 5.51
CA GLN A 59 7.79 16.53 5.08
C GLN A 59 8.41 15.54 6.05
N GLN A 60 8.34 15.84 7.36
CA GLN A 60 8.88 14.97 8.39
C GLN A 60 8.15 13.62 8.43
N ALA A 61 6.82 13.64 8.37
CA ALA A 61 6.00 12.43 8.40
C ALA A 61 6.26 11.54 7.17
N ILE A 62 6.39 12.14 5.98
CA ILE A 62 6.72 11.43 4.74
C ILE A 62 8.13 10.83 4.86
N ALA A 63 9.12 11.62 5.28
CA ALA A 63 10.50 11.16 5.42
C ALA A 63 10.62 9.99 6.41
N ASP A 64 10.00 10.10 7.59
CA ASP A 64 10.06 9.05 8.60
C ASP A 64 9.30 7.79 8.18
N SER A 65 8.08 7.94 7.64
CA SER A 65 7.27 6.81 7.19
C SER A 65 7.94 6.04 6.06
N LEU A 66 8.46 6.73 5.03
CA LEU A 66 9.14 6.06 3.92
C LEU A 66 10.46 5.43 4.37
N THR A 67 11.23 6.11 5.22
CA THR A 67 12.48 5.53 5.77
C THR A 67 12.17 4.24 6.52
N ASN A 68 11.17 4.25 7.40
CA ASN A 68 10.77 3.07 8.15
C ASN A 68 10.26 1.96 7.22
N SER A 69 9.43 2.30 6.23
CA SER A 69 8.91 1.30 5.28
C SER A 69 10.02 0.65 4.45
N VAL A 70 10.99 1.44 3.97
CA VAL A 70 12.09 0.95 3.13
C VAL A 70 13.06 0.10 3.94
N LEU A 71 13.41 0.53 5.15
CA LEU A 71 14.35 -0.20 6.00
C LEU A 71 13.72 -1.42 6.67
N GLN A 72 12.52 -1.28 7.21
CA GLN A 72 11.89 -2.35 7.99
C GLN A 72 11.08 -3.32 7.15
N GLY A 73 10.64 -2.93 5.95
CA GLY A 73 9.87 -3.79 5.03
C GLY A 73 10.50 -5.17 4.80
N PRO A 74 11.80 -5.28 4.47
CA PRO A 74 12.43 -6.58 4.21
C PRO A 74 12.87 -7.34 5.47
N LEU A 75 12.99 -6.68 6.63
CA LEU A 75 13.61 -7.28 7.82
C LEU A 75 12.87 -8.51 8.38
N PRO A 76 11.53 -8.56 8.45
CA PRO A 76 10.83 -9.75 8.94
C PRO A 76 11.16 -11.02 8.15
N GLN A 77 11.23 -10.92 6.82
CA GLN A 77 11.57 -12.04 5.95
C GLN A 77 13.02 -12.47 6.14
N LEU A 78 13.94 -11.50 6.20
CA LEU A 78 15.35 -11.77 6.48
C LEU A 78 15.53 -12.46 7.83
N MET A 79 14.87 -11.98 8.88
CA MET A 79 14.92 -12.55 10.22
C MET A 79 14.26 -13.94 10.29
N GLN A 80 13.22 -14.21 9.49
CA GLN A 80 12.63 -15.55 9.39
C GLN A 80 13.61 -16.53 8.76
N ALA A 81 14.27 -16.15 7.65
CA ALA A 81 15.30 -16.94 7.02
C ALA A 81 16.50 -17.17 7.96
N GLY A 82 16.91 -16.13 8.68
CA GLY A 82 17.95 -16.20 9.70
C GLY A 82 17.62 -17.17 10.83
N ARG A 83 16.37 -17.19 11.32
CA ARG A 83 15.90 -18.17 12.33
C ARG A 83 15.93 -19.60 11.81
N ALA A 84 15.59 -19.83 10.55
CA ALA A 84 15.70 -21.15 9.93
C ALA A 84 17.17 -21.61 9.84
N ALA A 85 18.08 -20.70 9.45
CA ALA A 85 19.51 -20.97 9.41
C ALA A 85 20.11 -21.22 10.81
N LEU A 86 19.65 -20.49 11.84
CA LEU A 86 20.07 -20.69 13.22
C LEU A 86 19.79 -22.11 13.75
N GLN A 87 18.78 -22.81 13.23
CA GLN A 87 18.52 -24.21 13.62
C GLN A 87 19.67 -25.15 13.20
N GLN A 88 20.45 -24.77 12.19
CA GLN A 88 21.62 -25.53 11.70
C GLN A 88 22.91 -25.21 12.48
N VAL A 89 22.90 -24.16 13.32
CA VAL A 89 24.04 -23.78 14.15
C VAL A 89 24.11 -24.69 15.40
N PRO A 90 25.30 -25.09 15.89
CA PRO A 90 25.45 -25.82 17.15
C PRO A 90 24.77 -25.10 18.32
N ALA A 91 24.11 -25.86 19.21
CA ALA A 91 23.24 -25.32 20.26
C ALA A 91 23.95 -24.32 21.18
N ASP A 92 25.21 -24.59 21.52
CA ASP A 92 26.11 -23.74 22.32
C ASP A 92 26.46 -22.40 21.65
N LYS A 93 26.29 -22.29 20.33
CA LYS A 93 26.58 -21.08 19.54
C LYS A 93 25.34 -20.30 19.11
N ARG A 94 24.17 -20.91 19.13
CA ARG A 94 22.91 -20.32 18.62
C ARG A 94 22.59 -18.96 19.24
N GLU A 95 22.71 -18.81 20.56
CA GLU A 95 22.39 -17.55 21.24
C GLU A 95 23.34 -16.42 20.83
N ALA A 96 24.65 -16.70 20.80
CA ALA A 96 25.65 -15.72 20.39
C ALA A 96 25.45 -15.30 18.92
N THR A 97 25.16 -16.25 18.02
CA THR A 97 24.86 -15.96 16.62
C THR A 97 23.56 -15.18 16.46
N ALA A 98 22.52 -15.47 17.23
CA ALA A 98 21.27 -14.71 17.21
C ALA A 98 21.50 -13.24 17.62
N LYS A 99 22.24 -12.99 18.70
CA LYS A 99 22.59 -11.64 19.15
C LYS A 99 23.43 -10.87 18.12
N ALA A 100 24.38 -11.54 17.46
CA ALA A 100 25.18 -10.93 16.41
C ALA A 100 24.30 -10.51 15.21
N MET A 101 23.38 -11.38 14.78
CA MET A 101 22.43 -11.07 13.70
C MET A 101 21.51 -9.90 14.07
N GLU A 102 21.02 -9.83 15.31
CA GLU A 102 20.23 -8.69 15.79
C GLU A 102 21.04 -7.38 15.80
N ALA A 103 22.30 -7.44 16.22
CA ALA A 103 23.20 -6.29 16.22
C ALA A 103 23.47 -5.80 14.79
N ASP A 104 23.70 -6.71 13.84
CA ASP A 104 23.91 -6.37 12.43
C ASP A 104 22.68 -5.71 11.81
N VAL A 105 21.47 -6.22 12.11
CA VAL A 105 20.21 -5.61 11.65
C VAL A 105 20.05 -4.21 12.22
N LYS A 106 20.29 -4.03 13.52
CA LYS A 106 20.20 -2.71 14.17
C LYS A 106 21.19 -1.72 13.55
N LYS A 107 22.44 -2.13 13.39
CA LYS A 107 23.51 -1.33 12.76
C LYS A 107 23.13 -0.94 11.34
N PHE A 108 22.62 -1.88 10.54
CA PHE A 108 22.16 -1.61 9.19
C PHE A 108 21.07 -0.52 9.17
N VAL A 109 20.06 -0.61 10.05
CA VAL A 109 19.00 0.40 10.12
C VAL A 109 19.57 1.77 10.51
N GLU A 110 20.43 1.83 11.51
CA GLU A 110 21.03 3.08 12.00
C GLU A 110 21.89 3.77 10.92
N GLU A 111 22.78 3.02 10.26
CA GLU A 111 23.68 3.55 9.22
C GLU A 111 22.91 4.06 7.99
N ASN A 112 21.80 3.41 7.63
CA ASN A 112 21.05 3.74 6.42
C ASN A 112 19.91 4.74 6.65
N SER A 113 19.51 4.98 7.91
CA SER A 113 18.41 5.89 8.23
C SER A 113 18.66 7.32 7.76
N VAL A 114 19.85 7.87 8.05
CA VAL A 114 20.19 9.25 7.65
C VAL A 114 20.31 9.38 6.14
N TYR A 115 20.94 8.39 5.50
CA TYR A 115 21.08 8.34 4.05
C TYR A 115 19.71 8.35 3.36
N LEU A 116 18.77 7.51 3.80
CA LEU A 116 17.44 7.47 3.21
C LEU A 116 16.63 8.73 3.50
N LYS A 117 16.70 9.28 4.72
CA LYS A 117 16.03 10.56 5.03
C LYS A 117 16.50 11.69 4.12
N ASP A 118 17.79 11.79 3.83
CA ASP A 118 18.34 12.76 2.88
C ASP A 118 17.80 12.55 1.45
N LYS A 119 17.84 11.30 0.96
CA LYS A 119 17.32 10.97 -0.38
C LYS A 119 15.84 11.27 -0.52
N ILE A 120 15.03 10.89 0.47
CA ILE A 120 13.59 11.14 0.49
C ILE A 120 13.34 12.65 0.55
N SER A 121 14.00 13.38 1.45
CA SER A 121 13.79 14.83 1.60
C SER A 121 14.12 15.63 0.33
N LYS A 122 15.06 15.16 -0.49
CA LYS A 122 15.38 15.74 -1.80
C LYS A 122 14.39 15.35 -2.89
N ALA A 123 13.80 14.15 -2.81
CA ALA A 123 12.83 13.66 -3.80
C ALA A 123 11.42 14.22 -3.59
N VAL A 124 11.01 14.48 -2.33
CA VAL A 124 9.65 14.92 -2.00
C VAL A 124 9.27 16.21 -2.73
N PRO A 125 10.06 17.31 -2.71
CA PRO A 125 9.59 18.59 -3.25
C PRO A 125 9.20 18.50 -4.73
N ASN A 126 10.02 17.89 -5.57
CA ASN A 126 9.74 17.78 -7.00
C ASN A 126 8.54 16.86 -7.27
N THR A 127 8.49 15.71 -6.61
CA THR A 127 7.42 14.71 -6.79
C THR A 127 6.07 15.25 -6.31
N ALA A 128 6.05 15.86 -5.12
CA ALA A 128 4.85 16.43 -4.53
C ALA A 128 4.38 17.67 -5.29
N THR A 129 5.30 18.50 -5.81
CA THR A 129 4.92 19.67 -6.62
C THR A 129 4.19 19.25 -7.88
N ALA A 130 4.75 18.32 -8.66
CA ALA A 130 4.09 17.82 -9.86
C ALA A 130 2.72 17.20 -9.54
N LEU A 131 2.64 16.39 -8.48
CA LEU A 131 1.40 15.74 -8.08
C LEU A 131 0.33 16.73 -7.62
N TYR A 132 0.67 17.67 -6.74
CA TYR A 132 -0.31 18.61 -6.19
C TYR A 132 -0.73 19.67 -7.22
N ASP A 133 0.17 20.07 -8.12
CA ASP A 133 -0.17 20.99 -9.19
C ASP A 133 -1.15 20.38 -10.21
N GLU A 134 -0.94 19.11 -10.59
CA GLU A 134 -1.83 18.39 -11.50
C GLU A 134 -3.22 18.15 -10.89
N ARG A 135 -3.29 17.88 -9.57
CA ARG A 135 -4.50 17.31 -8.95
C ARG A 135 -5.38 18.29 -8.18
N PHE A 136 -4.86 19.45 -7.81
CA PHE A 136 -5.60 20.41 -7.02
C PHE A 136 -5.59 21.79 -7.67
N SER A 137 -6.70 22.51 -7.53
CA SER A 137 -6.75 23.93 -7.78
C SER A 137 -6.08 24.73 -6.65
N GLU A 138 -5.80 26.00 -6.91
CA GLU A 138 -5.25 26.90 -5.88
C GLU A 138 -6.21 27.03 -4.67
N ASP A 139 -7.51 27.11 -4.91
CA ASP A 139 -8.51 27.25 -3.85
C ASP A 139 -8.63 25.99 -2.99
N GLU A 140 -8.57 24.80 -3.59
CA GLU A 140 -8.54 23.54 -2.84
C GLU A 140 -7.28 23.41 -1.99
N LEU A 141 -6.11 23.77 -2.54
CA LEU A 141 -4.86 23.78 -1.77
C LEU A 141 -4.93 24.75 -0.59
N ARG A 142 -5.55 25.93 -0.80
CA ARG A 142 -5.76 26.91 0.28
C ARG A 142 -6.63 26.34 1.39
N GLN A 143 -7.72 25.66 1.05
CA GLN A 143 -8.59 25.00 2.02
C GLN A 143 -7.87 23.88 2.77
N VAL A 144 -7.10 23.05 2.07
CA VAL A 144 -6.32 21.95 2.66
C VAL A 144 -5.27 22.49 3.64
N VAL A 145 -4.53 23.54 3.25
CA VAL A 145 -3.53 24.17 4.14
C VAL A 145 -4.20 24.77 5.38
N ALA A 146 -5.31 25.52 5.21
CA ALA A 146 -6.04 26.10 6.33
C ALA A 146 -6.55 25.03 7.31
N TRP A 147 -7.05 23.91 6.79
CA TRP A 147 -7.43 22.76 7.61
C TRP A 147 -6.20 22.17 8.33
N ALA A 148 -5.12 21.88 7.60
CA ALA A 148 -3.93 21.22 8.12
C ALA A 148 -3.24 22.04 9.25
N GLU A 149 -3.26 23.36 9.16
CA GLU A 149 -2.72 24.25 10.20
C GLU A 149 -3.66 24.42 11.41
N SER A 150 -4.94 24.04 11.25
CA SER A 150 -5.92 24.23 12.32
C SER A 150 -5.66 23.30 13.52
N PRO A 151 -5.90 23.78 14.76
CA PRO A 151 -5.88 22.90 15.93
C PRO A 151 -6.99 21.84 15.88
N LEU A 152 -8.06 22.10 15.13
CA LEU A 152 -9.15 21.15 14.93
C LEU A 152 -8.71 19.93 14.13
N SER A 153 -7.84 20.09 13.13
CA SER A 153 -7.25 18.98 12.38
C SER A 153 -6.43 18.05 13.29
N LYS A 154 -5.61 18.63 14.18
CA LYS A 154 -4.87 17.84 15.18
C LYS A 154 -5.80 17.08 16.12
N LYS A 155 -6.83 17.75 16.65
CA LYS A 155 -7.85 17.12 17.52
C LYS A 155 -8.58 15.99 16.80
N PHE A 156 -8.99 16.21 15.57
CA PHE A 156 -9.66 15.22 14.74
C PHE A 156 -8.76 14.01 14.46
N GLY A 157 -7.47 14.23 14.17
CA GLY A 157 -6.48 13.16 14.00
C GLY A 157 -6.33 12.30 15.25
N MET A 158 -6.16 12.92 16.43
CA MET A 158 -6.07 12.19 17.70
C MET A 158 -7.33 11.38 18.01
N ALA A 159 -8.51 12.01 17.86
CA ALA A 159 -9.79 11.33 18.07
C ALA A 159 -10.00 10.15 17.11
N SER A 160 -9.52 10.27 15.87
CA SER A 160 -9.58 9.18 14.89
C SER A 160 -8.72 7.98 15.29
N LEU A 161 -7.52 8.21 15.86
CA LEU A 161 -6.66 7.14 16.38
C LEU A 161 -7.26 6.47 17.62
N GLU A 162 -7.87 7.24 18.51
CA GLU A 162 -8.58 6.71 19.68
C GLU A 162 -9.77 5.84 19.26
N LEU A 163 -10.56 6.31 18.28
CA LEU A 163 -11.66 5.54 17.71
C LEU A 163 -11.18 4.21 17.11
N GLN A 164 -10.10 4.22 16.32
CA GLN A 164 -9.52 3.00 15.76
C GLN A 164 -9.12 1.99 16.85
N LYS A 165 -8.47 2.45 17.93
CA LYS A 165 -8.10 1.61 19.07
C LYS A 165 -9.32 1.04 19.79
N ALA A 166 -10.34 1.86 20.03
CA ALA A 166 -11.57 1.44 20.70
C ALA A 166 -12.33 0.39 19.88
N VAL A 167 -12.47 0.61 18.56
CA VAL A 167 -13.10 -0.35 17.66
C VAL A 167 -12.31 -1.65 17.59
N ALA A 168 -10.98 -1.59 17.46
CA ALA A 168 -10.14 -2.79 17.45
C ALA A 168 -10.27 -3.61 18.74
N GLY A 169 -10.28 -2.94 19.89
CA GLY A 169 -10.51 -3.59 21.19
C GLY A 169 -11.86 -4.30 21.24
N LYS A 170 -12.93 -3.60 20.85
CA LYS A 170 -14.29 -4.16 20.85
C LYS A 170 -14.43 -5.35 19.89
N VAL A 171 -13.87 -5.24 18.68
CA VAL A 171 -13.87 -6.34 17.71
C VAL A 171 -13.10 -7.54 18.25
N LEU A 172 -11.97 -7.35 18.92
CA LEU A 172 -11.22 -8.47 19.51
C LEU A 172 -11.98 -9.14 20.66
N GLU A 173 -12.68 -8.35 21.49
CA GLU A 173 -13.53 -8.87 22.56
C GLU A 173 -14.67 -9.74 22.00
N GLU A 174 -15.35 -9.27 20.96
CA GLU A 174 -16.50 -9.96 20.36
C GLU A 174 -16.09 -11.14 19.47
N ALA A 175 -15.04 -10.98 18.66
CA ALA A 175 -14.63 -11.97 17.66
C ALA A 175 -13.53 -12.93 18.12
N GLY A 176 -12.76 -12.57 19.15
CA GLY A 176 -11.60 -13.32 19.65
C GLY A 176 -11.90 -14.82 19.89
N PRO A 177 -12.92 -15.17 20.69
CA PRO A 177 -13.25 -16.57 20.96
C PRO A 177 -13.58 -17.38 19.70
N THR A 178 -14.25 -16.75 18.74
CA THR A 178 -14.59 -17.38 17.46
C THR A 178 -13.35 -17.59 16.60
N LEU A 179 -12.45 -16.60 16.54
CA LEU A 179 -11.20 -16.68 15.80
C LEU A 179 -10.25 -17.73 16.41
N ASP A 180 -10.16 -17.81 17.73
CA ASP A 180 -9.34 -18.83 18.42
C ASP A 180 -9.80 -20.25 18.07
N SER A 181 -11.12 -20.48 18.04
CA SER A 181 -11.70 -21.76 17.64
C SER A 181 -11.35 -22.11 16.19
N ARG A 182 -11.49 -21.14 15.27
CA ARG A 182 -11.14 -21.32 13.86
C ARG A 182 -9.63 -21.53 13.66
N LEU A 183 -8.80 -20.86 14.43
CA LEU A 183 -7.35 -21.01 14.40
C LEU A 183 -6.94 -22.43 14.82
N LYS A 184 -7.53 -22.97 15.89
CA LYS A 184 -7.31 -24.37 16.31
C LYS A 184 -7.71 -25.36 15.24
N ALA A 185 -8.88 -25.16 14.60
CA ALA A 185 -9.33 -26.01 13.49
C ALA A 185 -8.35 -25.96 12.30
N LEU A 186 -7.85 -24.78 11.95
CA LEU A 186 -6.85 -24.61 10.91
C LEU A 186 -5.54 -25.34 11.25
N GLN A 187 -5.03 -25.19 12.48
CA GLN A 187 -3.83 -25.88 12.94
C GLN A 187 -3.97 -27.40 12.85
N ALA A 188 -5.12 -27.96 13.24
CA ALA A 188 -5.39 -29.39 13.12
C ALA A 188 -5.39 -29.86 11.65
N SER A 189 -5.98 -29.07 10.75
CA SER A 189 -5.97 -29.37 9.31
C SER A 189 -4.56 -29.34 8.72
N LEU A 190 -3.74 -28.37 9.11
CA LEU A 190 -2.35 -28.26 8.66
C LEU A 190 -1.49 -29.43 9.17
N ALA A 191 -1.62 -29.80 10.45
CA ALA A 191 -0.92 -30.95 11.01
C ALA A 191 -1.27 -32.25 10.24
N LYS A 192 -2.57 -32.45 9.94
CA LYS A 192 -3.04 -33.59 9.13
C LYS A 192 -2.40 -33.62 7.74
N HIS A 193 -2.30 -32.48 7.05
CA HIS A 193 -1.69 -32.42 5.72
C HIS A 193 -0.17 -32.69 5.74
N LEU A 194 0.49 -32.32 6.83
CA LEU A 194 1.94 -32.52 7.01
C LEU A 194 2.29 -33.88 7.60
N GLY A 195 1.31 -34.74 7.90
CA GLY A 195 1.54 -36.03 8.58
C GLY A 195 2.09 -35.87 10.00
N LEU A 196 1.96 -34.68 10.59
CA LEU A 196 2.42 -34.38 11.94
C LEU A 196 1.32 -34.74 12.95
N PRO A 197 1.66 -35.30 14.12
CA PRO A 197 0.67 -35.52 15.17
C PRO A 197 0.09 -34.18 15.60
N ALA A 198 -1.24 -34.12 15.77
CA ALA A 198 -1.90 -32.93 16.29
C ALA A 198 -1.32 -32.60 17.68
N GLN A 199 -0.75 -31.40 17.83
CA GLN A 199 -0.27 -30.96 19.15
C GLN A 199 -1.48 -30.82 20.08
N GLY A 200 -1.57 -31.71 21.07
CA GLY A 200 -2.63 -31.72 22.08
C GLY A 200 -3.15 -33.09 22.50
N SER A 201 -2.85 -34.18 21.80
CA SER A 201 -3.14 -35.53 22.31
C SER A 201 -1.95 -36.07 23.10
N ALA A 202 -1.88 -35.70 24.38
CA ALA A 202 -1.16 -36.53 25.34
C ALA A 202 -1.89 -37.89 25.39
N ALA A 203 -1.24 -38.93 24.88
CA ALA A 203 -1.75 -40.29 24.97
C ALA A 203 -1.92 -40.69 26.44
N PRO A 204 -3.02 -41.38 26.83
CA PRO A 204 -3.20 -41.84 28.20
C PRO A 204 -2.04 -42.78 28.57
N LYS A 205 -1.33 -42.46 29.65
CA LYS A 205 -0.29 -43.32 30.21
C LYS A 205 -0.95 -44.62 30.66
N ALA A 206 -0.60 -45.74 30.01
CA ALA A 206 -1.08 -47.06 30.40
C ALA A 206 -0.69 -47.37 31.87
N PRO A 207 -1.56 -47.99 32.68
CA PRO A 207 -1.20 -48.37 34.04
C PRO A 207 -0.15 -49.49 33.99
N ALA A 208 0.93 -49.31 34.74
CA ALA A 208 1.91 -50.35 34.98
C ALA A 208 1.24 -51.53 35.70
N SER A 209 1.09 -52.65 35.00
CA SER A 209 0.70 -53.91 35.64
C SER A 209 1.91 -54.47 36.36
N GLY A 210 1.85 -54.42 37.69
CA GLY A 210 2.86 -54.93 38.59
C GLY A 210 3.04 -56.44 38.46
N THR A 211 4.29 -56.83 38.45
CA THR A 211 4.77 -58.19 38.68
C THR A 211 4.25 -58.70 40.03
N LYS A 212 3.56 -59.84 40.05
CA LYS A 212 3.50 -60.67 41.26
C LYS A 212 3.37 -62.16 40.94
N LYS A 213 4.52 -62.82 41.15
CA LYS A 213 4.76 -64.18 41.60
C LYS A 213 4.54 -65.35 40.64
#